data_AF-A0A174T8Y9-F1
#
_entry.id   AF-A0A174T8Y9-F1
#
_cell.length_a   1.000
_cell.length_b   1.000
_cell.length_c   1.000
_cell.angle_alpha   90.00
_cell.angle_beta   90.00
_cell.angle_gamma   90.00
#
_symmetry.space_group_name_H-M   'P 1'
#
loop_
_entity.id
_entity.type
_entity.pdbx_description
1 polymer ?
#
loop_
_entity_poly.entity_id
_entity_poly.type
_entity_poly.pdbx_seq_one_letter_code
_entity_poly.pdbx_strand_id
1 'polypeptide(L)' 'MEKGIKQTGLEFLRDPAHTIEEVAAAVSGACPPVGLTHCSVVACRECWTHWLRTGEALPATKCPGEVATP' A
#
# COMPACT_ATOMS: atom_id res chain seq x y z
N MET A 1 20.08 -22.13 17.04
CA MET A 1 19.24 -22.20 15.84
C MET A 1 17.88 -21.65 16.22
N GLU A 2 17.65 -20.35 16.02
CA GLU A 2 16.30 -19.79 16.18
C GLU A 2 15.40 -20.49 15.17
N LYS A 3 14.45 -21.28 15.67
CA LYS A 3 13.39 -21.84 14.83
C LYS A 3 12.62 -20.64 14.30
N GLY A 4 12.76 -20.34 13.01
CA GLY A 4 11.99 -19.29 12.36
C GLY A 4 10.52 -19.46 12.72
N ILE A 5 9.92 -18.41 13.26
CA ILE A 5 8.51 -18.41 13.64
C ILE A 5 7.72 -18.76 12.38
N LYS A 6 6.99 -19.88 12.43
CA LYS A 6 6.08 -20.23 11.33
C LYS A 6 4.91 -19.25 11.39
N GLN A 7 4.89 -18.32 10.45
CA GLN A 7 3.86 -17.28 10.33
C GLN A 7 3.33 -17.29 8.90
N THR A 8 2.01 -17.21 8.76
CA THR A 8 1.33 -17.04 7.48
C THR A 8 1.43 -15.60 7.01
N GLY A 9 1.28 -15.37 5.70
CA GLY A 9 1.23 -14.00 5.17
C GLY A 9 0.11 -13.15 5.80
N LEU A 10 -1.04 -13.75 6.14
CA LEU A 10 -2.14 -13.02 6.77
C LEU A 10 -1.79 -12.59 8.20
N GLU A 11 -1.10 -13.44 8.95
CA GLU A 11 -0.61 -13.10 10.28
C GLU A 11 0.43 -11.98 10.20
N PHE A 12 1.34 -12.00 9.22
CA PHE A 12 2.28 -10.90 8.97
C PHE A 12 1.59 -9.56 8.74
N LEU A 13 0.51 -9.53 7.93
CA LEU A 13 -0.23 -8.30 7.66
C LEU A 13 -1.01 -7.76 8.87
N ARG A 14 -1.35 -8.61 9.85
CA ARG A 14 -2.17 -8.26 11.02
C ARG A 14 -1.36 -8.06 12.30
N ASP A 15 -0.09 -8.45 12.28
CA ASP A 15 0.76 -8.41 13.45
C ASP A 15 1.11 -6.94 13.79
N PRO A 16 0.69 -6.42 14.95
CA PRO A 16 0.95 -5.03 15.34
C PRO A 16 2.44 -4.76 15.63
N ALA A 17 3.30 -5.79 15.69
CA ALA A 17 4.74 -5.63 15.79
C ALA A 17 5.37 -5.15 14.48
N HIS A 18 4.69 -5.35 13.34
CA HIS A 18 5.15 -4.87 12.04
C HIS A 18 4.70 -3.44 11.80
N THR A 19 5.61 -2.62 11.30
CA THR A 19 5.30 -1.25 10.90
C THR A 19 4.52 -1.22 9.59
N ILE A 20 3.77 -0.15 9.39
CA ILE A 20 3.05 0.10 8.14
C ILE A 20 4.01 0.09 6.94
N GLU A 21 5.21 0.63 7.12
CA GLU A 21 6.24 0.76 6.09
C GLU A 21 6.87 -0.59 5.70
N GLU A 22 7.03 -1.50 6.65
CA GLU A 22 7.49 -2.88 6.43
C GLU A 22 6.42 -3.69 5.68
N VAL A 23 5.17 -3.59 6.13
CA VAL A 23 4.05 -4.24 5.48
C VAL A 23 3.90 -3.73 4.04
N ALA A 24 3.87 -2.41 3.84
CA ALA A 24 3.76 -1.80 2.53
C ALA A 24 4.91 -2.21 1.60
N ALA A 25 6.15 -2.27 2.09
CA ALA A 25 7.28 -2.74 1.30
C ALA A 25 7.08 -4.18 0.82
N ALA A 26 6.62 -5.07 1.70
CA ALA A 26 6.40 -6.49 1.39
C ALA A 26 5.34 -6.72 0.30
N VAL A 27 4.26 -5.92 0.29
CA VAL A 27 3.14 -6.10 -0.66
C VAL A 27 3.23 -5.24 -1.92
N SER A 28 4.13 -4.24 -1.94
CA SER A 28 4.24 -3.25 -3.03
C SER A 28 4.68 -3.78 -4.39
N GLY A 29 4.99 -5.08 -4.53
CA GLY A 29 5.15 -5.74 -5.83
C GLY A 29 3.89 -5.64 -6.72
N ALA A 30 2.73 -5.42 -6.11
CA ALA A 30 1.51 -5.00 -6.78
C ALA A 30 0.85 -3.84 -6.02
N CYS A 31 0.13 -2.99 -6.74
CA CYS A 31 -0.62 -1.90 -6.12
C CYS A 31 -1.84 -2.45 -5.34
N PRO A 32 -2.28 -1.76 -4.28
CA PRO A 32 -3.43 -2.20 -3.51
C PRO A 32 -4.71 -2.22 -4.37
N PRO A 33 -5.66 -3.12 -4.09
CA PRO A 33 -6.94 -3.19 -4.81
C PRO A 33 -7.87 -1.99 -4.56
N VAL A 34 -7.49 -1.07 -3.68
CA VAL A 34 -8.27 0.13 -3.35
C VAL A 34 -7.77 1.32 -4.17
N GLY A 35 -8.66 1.89 -4.99
CA GLY A 35 -8.35 3.08 -5.80
C GLY A 35 -7.47 2.80 -7.02
N LEU A 36 -7.72 1.70 -7.74
CA LEU A 36 -6.97 1.24 -8.92
C LEU A 36 -6.79 2.29 -10.03
N THR A 37 -7.55 3.37 -10.03
CA THR A 37 -7.49 4.41 -11.06
C THR A 37 -6.23 5.28 -11.00
N HIS A 38 -5.51 5.35 -9.87
CA HIS A 38 -4.57 6.46 -9.64
C HIS A 38 -3.09 6.08 -9.42
N CYS A 39 -2.74 4.79 -9.52
CA CYS A 39 -1.39 4.33 -9.17
C CYS A 39 -0.37 4.36 -10.32
N SER A 40 -0.70 4.91 -11.49
CA SER A 40 0.30 5.06 -12.57
C SER A 40 1.30 6.20 -12.28
N VAL A 41 0.92 7.15 -11.43
CA VAL A 41 1.72 8.35 -11.09
C VAL A 41 2.39 8.26 -9.72
N VAL A 42 1.87 7.39 -8.85
CA VAL A 42 2.32 7.21 -7.45
C VAL A 42 2.86 5.80 -7.28
N ALA A 43 3.99 5.63 -6.59
CA ALA A 43 4.55 4.31 -6.34
C ALA A 43 3.58 3.43 -5.51
N CYS A 44 3.39 2.16 -5.89
CA CYS A 44 2.49 1.24 -5.19
C CYS A 44 2.73 1.18 -3.68
N ARG A 45 3.99 1.32 -3.24
CA ARG A 45 4.37 1.37 -1.83
C ARG A 45 3.70 2.54 -1.09
N GLU A 46 3.65 3.73 -1.69
CA GLU A 46 3.04 4.91 -1.07
C GLU A 46 1.53 4.76 -0.96
N CYS A 47 0.89 4.19 -1.99
CA CYS A 47 -0.53 3.85 -1.96
C CYS A 47 -0.85 2.85 -0.83
N TRP A 48 -0.01 1.82 -0.66
CA TRP A 48 -0.12 0.87 0.45
C TRP A 48 0.09 1.54 1.82
N THR A 49 1.12 2.36 1.98
CA THR A 49 1.39 3.06 3.24
C THR A 49 0.22 3.95 3.65
N HIS A 50 -0.36 4.70 2.71
CA HIS A 50 -1.52 5.54 3.00
C HIS A 50 -2.72 4.69 3.40
N TRP A 51 -3.06 3.67 2.60
CA TRP A 51 -4.23 2.85 2.84
C TRP A 51 -4.15 2.09 4.16
N LEU A 52 -3.00 1.52 4.49
CA LEU A 52 -2.77 0.84 5.78
C LEU A 52 -2.90 1.79 6.97
N ARG A 53 -2.63 3.10 6.78
CA ARG A 53 -2.70 4.11 7.83
C ARG A 53 -4.10 4.68 8.01
N THR A 54 -4.82 4.96 6.93
CA THR A 54 -6.08 5.72 6.95
C THR A 54 -7.30 4.87 6.65
N GLY A 55 -7.13 3.71 6.02
CA GLY A 55 -8.23 2.93 5.45
C GLY A 55 -8.76 3.48 4.12
N GLU A 56 -8.17 4.56 3.59
CA GLU A 56 -8.63 5.25 2.37
C GLU A 56 -7.64 5.07 1.21
N ALA A 57 -8.13 5.30 -0.02
CA ALA A 57 -7.26 5.39 -1.20
C ALA A 57 -6.45 6.68 -1.13
N LEU A 58 -5.18 6.65 -1.54
CA LEU A 58 -4.40 7.87 -1.67
C LEU A 58 -5.04 8.77 -2.75
N PRO A 59 -5.32 10.05 -2.45
CA PRO A 59 -5.94 10.96 -3.42
C PRO A 59 -5.01 11.19 -4.61
N ALA A 60 -5.58 11.23 -5.82
CA ALA A 60 -4.85 11.60 -7.02
C ALA A 60 -4.46 13.08 -6.94
N THR A 61 -3.22 13.37 -6.61
CA THR A 61 -2.65 14.70 -6.85
C THR A 61 -2.31 14.82 -8.33
N LYS A 62 -3.32 15.17 -9.14
CA LYS A 62 -3.26 15.49 -10.58
C LYS A 62 -2.31 14.58 -11.38
N CYS A 63 -2.87 13.54 -11.99
CA CYS A 63 -2.30 12.97 -13.21
C CYS A 63 -1.88 14.12 -14.15
N PRO A 64 -0.62 14.21 -14.61
CA PRO A 64 -0.28 15.11 -15.70
C PRO A 64 -1.00 14.60 -16.95
N GLY A 65 -2.21 15.11 -17.17
CA GLY A 65 -3.09 14.65 -18.25
C GLY A 65 -4.59 14.86 -17.99
N GLU A 66 -5.04 15.01 -16.75
CA GLU A 66 -6.44 15.35 -16.49
C GLU A 66 -6.60 16.87 -16.56
N VAL A 67 -6.81 17.36 -17.79
CA VAL A 67 -7.34 18.71 -18.01
C VAL A 67 -8.66 18.74 -17.26
N ALA A 68 -8.72 19.54 -16.19
CA ALA A 68 -9.97 19.89 -15.55
C ALA A 68 -10.85 20.57 -16.60
N THR A 69 -11.76 19.84 -17.21
CA THR A 69 -12.83 20.43 -18.01
C THR A 69 -13.81 21.14 -17.05
N PRO A 70 -14.28 22.35 -17.41
CA PRO A 70 -15.02 23.26 -16.54
C PRO A 70 -16.38 22.74 -16.08
#